data_AF-A0A8T3UYN2-F1
#
_entry.id   AF-A0A8T3UYN2-F1
#
_cell.length_a   1.000
_cell.length_b   1.000
_cell.length_c   1.000
_cell.angle_alpha   90.00
_cell.angle_beta   90.00
_cell.angle_gamma   90.00
#
_symmetry.space_group_name_H-M   'P 1'
#
loop_
_entity.id
_entity.type
_entity.pdbx_description
1 polymer ?
#
loop_
_entity_poly.entity_id
_entity_poly.type
_entity_poly.pdbx_seq_one_letter_code
_entity_poly.pdbx_strand_id
1 'polypeptide(L)'
;MENVRVTRKELIDTKSRINLAERGLELLKMKRSIVVLGIFKKLKELGRSKSNLSQAVSTAEKSFKAAVKEVGEIGIEMASSEAADLKVETISEKTAGINTPEIKVENLGGTKDILMNSNLYDLKKVYSKLLEEIIKTYMIEKEVRDLLKELFKLNRRTNSIEYTVLPALISTANYLRQSLDDLERGNIVSLKFVKNNILEDNGR
;
A
#
# COMPACT_ATOMS: atom_id res chain seq x y z
N MET A 1 29.84 -4.15 -14.85
CA MET A 1 29.49 -3.14 -15.86
C MET A 1 28.80 -3.88 -16.98
N GLU A 2 27.52 -3.60 -17.22
CA GLU A 2 26.79 -4.21 -18.33
C GLU A 2 27.49 -3.91 -19.65
N ASN A 3 27.58 -4.93 -20.50
CA ASN A 3 28.29 -4.88 -21.77
C ASN A 3 27.45 -4.11 -22.81
N VAL A 4 27.34 -2.80 -22.62
CA VAL A 4 26.50 -1.92 -23.45
C VAL A 4 27.24 -1.64 -24.75
N ARG A 5 26.58 -1.93 -25.88
CA ARG A 5 27.15 -1.68 -27.22
C ARG A 5 27.27 -0.18 -27.46
N VAL A 6 28.48 0.27 -27.81
CA VAL A 6 28.75 1.68 -28.10
C VAL A 6 28.16 2.03 -29.47
N THR A 7 26.93 2.56 -29.48
CA THR A 7 26.26 3.04 -30.70
C THR A 7 25.44 4.30 -30.40
N ARG A 8 25.28 5.19 -31.41
CA ARG A 8 24.43 6.38 -31.28
C ARG A 8 22.98 6.05 -30.94
N LYS A 9 22.46 4.92 -31.45
CA LYS A 9 21.11 4.44 -31.14
C LYS A 9 20.96 4.13 -29.65
N GLU A 10 21.90 3.39 -29.08
CA GLU A 10 21.89 3.05 -27.64
C GLU A 10 21.96 4.30 -26.75
N LEU A 11 22.69 5.34 -27.18
CA LEU A 11 22.72 6.63 -26.49
C LEU A 11 21.35 7.33 -26.49
N ILE A 12 20.65 7.32 -27.63
CA ILE A 12 19.29 7.88 -27.75
C ILE A 12 18.31 7.10 -26.87
N ASP A 13 18.37 5.76 -26.91
CA ASP A 13 17.52 4.89 -26.11
C ASP A 13 17.77 5.09 -24.61
N THR A 14 19.03 5.22 -24.19
CA THR A 14 19.39 5.50 -22.79
C THR A 14 18.87 6.86 -22.35
N LYS A 15 18.99 7.92 -23.16
CA LYS A 15 18.41 9.25 -22.86
C LYS A 15 16.89 9.20 -22.75
N SER A 16 16.22 8.44 -23.62
CA SER A 16 14.77 8.22 -23.55
C SER A 16 14.37 7.54 -22.23
N ARG A 17 15.14 6.53 -21.80
CA ARG A 17 14.94 5.85 -20.50
C ARG A 17 15.12 6.79 -19.31
N ILE A 18 16.10 7.70 -19.35
CA ILE A 18 16.28 8.73 -18.31
C ILE A 18 15.04 9.61 -18.20
N ASN A 19 14.58 10.19 -19.31
CA ASN A 19 13.38 11.04 -19.32
C ASN A 19 12.14 10.28 -18.83
N LEU A 20 11.99 9.01 -19.20
CA LEU A 20 10.89 8.17 -18.74
C LEU A 20 10.98 7.88 -17.23
N ALA A 21 12.19 7.63 -16.72
CA ALA A 21 12.43 7.42 -15.29
C ALA A 21 12.13 8.69 -14.47
N GLU A 22 12.50 9.88 -14.96
CA GLU A 22 12.20 11.16 -14.31
C GLU A 22 10.69 11.42 -14.23
N ARG A 23 9.98 11.27 -15.36
CA ARG A 23 8.51 11.39 -15.38
C ARG A 23 7.84 10.35 -14.49
N GLY A 24 8.32 9.11 -14.52
CA GLY A 24 7.84 8.04 -13.65
C GLY A 24 8.05 8.35 -12.17
N LEU A 25 9.20 8.95 -11.82
CA LEU A 25 9.51 9.37 -10.46
C LEU A 25 8.54 10.46 -9.97
N GLU A 26 8.26 11.46 -10.80
CA GLU A 26 7.32 12.54 -10.49
C GLU A 26 5.90 11.99 -10.26
N LEU A 27 5.42 11.10 -11.15
CA LEU A 27 4.13 10.42 -11.00
C LEU A 27 4.05 9.61 -9.70
N LEU A 28 5.12 8.90 -9.33
CA LEU A 28 5.18 8.13 -8.09
C LEU A 28 5.20 9.04 -6.85
N LYS A 29 5.90 10.18 -6.90
CA LYS A 29 5.88 11.20 -5.84
C LYS A 29 4.47 11.77 -5.66
N MET A 30 3.75 12.06 -6.75
CA MET A 30 2.36 12.48 -6.68
C MET A 30 1.44 11.40 -6.09
N LYS A 31 1.54 10.14 -6.56
CA LYS A 31 0.77 9.03 -6.01
C LYS A 31 1.04 8.87 -4.50
N ARG A 32 2.29 8.98 -4.07
CA ARG A 32 2.67 8.93 -2.66
C ARG A 32 1.94 10.01 -1.84
N SER A 33 1.91 11.26 -2.31
CA SER A 33 1.21 12.35 -1.62
C SER A 33 -0.29 12.06 -1.47
N ILE A 34 -0.93 11.52 -2.51
CA ILE A 34 -2.34 11.13 -2.48
C ILE A 34 -2.58 10.00 -1.47
N VAL A 35 -1.73 8.97 -1.46
CA VAL A 35 -1.82 7.84 -0.51
C VAL A 35 -1.65 8.34 0.93
N VAL A 36 -0.69 9.22 1.19
CA VAL A 36 -0.48 9.82 2.51
C VAL A 36 -1.72 10.59 2.96
N LEU A 37 -2.32 11.39 2.08
CA LEU A 37 -3.56 12.10 2.39
C LEU A 37 -4.72 11.13 2.71
N GLY A 38 -4.83 10.04 1.94
CA GLY A 38 -5.81 8.98 2.19
C GLY A 38 -5.64 8.32 3.56
N ILE A 39 -4.38 8.03 3.95
CA ILE A 39 -4.06 7.49 5.28
C ILE A 39 -4.51 8.46 6.38
N PHE A 40 -4.21 9.76 6.26
CA PHE A 40 -4.64 10.74 7.27
C PHE A 40 -6.16 10.85 7.39
N LYS A 41 -6.89 10.76 6.28
CA LYS A 41 -8.37 10.73 6.31
C LYS A 41 -8.87 9.50 7.07
N LYS A 42 -8.33 8.32 6.76
CA LYS A 42 -8.70 7.06 7.41
C LYS A 42 -8.30 6.99 8.89
N LEU A 43 -7.17 7.59 9.27
CA LEU A 43 -6.76 7.73 10.67
C LEU A 43 -7.74 8.58 11.48
N LYS A 44 -8.29 9.66 10.90
CA LYS A 44 -9.33 10.46 11.56
C LYS A 44 -10.62 9.64 11.75
N GLU A 45 -11.01 8.87 10.74
CA GLU A 45 -12.16 7.95 10.82
C GLU A 45 -11.93 6.87 11.91
N LEU A 46 -10.72 6.29 11.97
CA LEU A 46 -10.33 5.32 13.00
C LEU A 46 -10.39 5.91 14.41
N GLY A 47 -9.93 7.15 14.59
CA GLY A 47 -10.00 7.86 15.88
C GLY A 47 -11.44 8.02 16.37
N ARG A 48 -12.36 8.37 15.47
CA ARG A 48 -13.79 8.46 15.78
C ARG A 48 -14.38 7.09 16.14
N SER A 49 -14.05 6.06 15.34
CA SER A 49 -14.48 4.68 15.59
C SER A 49 -14.00 4.15 16.94
N LYS A 50 -12.74 4.43 17.32
CA LYS A 50 -12.20 4.05 18.64
C LYS A 50 -12.89 4.76 19.79
N SER A 51 -13.24 6.04 19.64
CA SER A 51 -14.02 6.77 20.65
C SER A 51 -15.41 6.14 20.83
N ASN A 52 -16.09 5.81 19.73
CA ASN A 52 -17.39 5.15 19.78
C ASN A 52 -17.30 3.75 20.40
N LEU A 53 -16.27 2.99 20.04
CA LEU A 53 -16.01 1.67 20.61
C LEU A 53 -15.79 1.75 22.12
N SER A 54 -15.01 2.73 22.60
CA SER A 54 -14.79 2.93 24.04
C SER A 54 -16.10 3.22 24.80
N GLN A 55 -16.99 4.03 24.22
CA GLN A 55 -18.32 4.28 24.78
C GLN A 55 -19.20 3.02 24.77
N ALA A 56 -19.15 2.23 23.70
CA ALA A 56 -19.87 0.97 23.59
C ALA A 56 -19.39 -0.05 24.63
N VAL A 57 -18.07 -0.17 24.84
CA VAL A 57 -17.48 -1.03 25.88
C VAL A 57 -17.95 -0.58 27.27
N SER A 58 -17.89 0.71 27.59
CA SER A 58 -18.37 1.22 28.88
C SER A 58 -19.86 0.92 29.12
N THR A 59 -20.67 0.97 28.05
CA THR A 59 -22.09 0.63 28.11
C THR A 59 -22.30 -0.87 28.33
N ALA A 60 -21.52 -1.70 27.64
CA ALA A 60 -21.54 -3.16 27.79
C ALA A 60 -21.10 -3.61 29.19
N GLU A 61 -20.08 -2.97 29.78
CA GLU A 61 -19.67 -3.25 31.16
C GLU A 61 -20.77 -2.91 32.17
N LYS A 62 -21.52 -1.83 31.95
CA LYS A 62 -22.64 -1.45 32.82
C LYS A 62 -23.79 -2.44 32.72
N SER A 63 -24.18 -2.86 31.51
CA SER A 63 -25.23 -3.85 31.33
C SER A 63 -24.80 -5.23 31.86
N PHE A 64 -23.52 -5.60 31.70
CA PHE A 64 -22.98 -6.82 32.27
C PHE A 64 -23.08 -6.83 33.80
N LYS A 65 -22.66 -5.76 34.47
CA LYS A 65 -22.80 -5.62 35.93
C LYS A 65 -24.26 -5.68 36.40
N ALA A 66 -25.19 -5.14 35.61
CA ALA A 66 -26.63 -5.23 35.93
C ALA A 66 -27.14 -6.68 35.82
N ALA A 67 -26.77 -7.38 34.75
CA ALA A 67 -27.16 -8.78 34.54
C ALA A 67 -26.56 -9.72 35.62
N VAL A 68 -25.29 -9.53 36.00
CA VAL A 68 -24.62 -10.33 37.04
C VAL A 68 -25.33 -10.19 38.39
N LYS A 69 -25.78 -8.98 38.74
CA LYS A 69 -26.49 -8.73 40.00
C LYS A 69 -27.82 -9.46 40.11
N GLU A 70 -28.48 -9.73 38.98
CA GLU A 70 -29.80 -10.34 38.96
C GLU A 70 -29.73 -11.86 38.82
N VAL A 71 -28.94 -12.35 37.87
CA VAL A 71 -28.92 -13.77 37.49
C VAL A 71 -27.79 -14.55 38.17
N GLY A 72 -26.78 -13.84 38.71
CA GLY A 72 -25.55 -14.45 39.21
C GLY A 72 -24.64 -14.95 38.09
N GLU A 73 -23.40 -15.31 38.44
CA GLU A 73 -22.38 -15.73 37.46
C GLU A 73 -22.76 -17.01 36.72
N ILE A 74 -23.30 -18.00 37.43
CA ILE A 74 -23.69 -19.31 36.87
C ILE A 74 -24.79 -19.16 35.81
N GLY A 75 -25.74 -18.26 36.02
CA GLY A 75 -26.82 -18.04 35.06
C GLY A 75 -26.37 -17.35 33.77
N ILE A 76 -25.32 -16.53 33.84
CA ILE A 76 -24.70 -15.93 32.65
C ILE A 76 -23.91 -16.97 31.87
N GLU A 77 -23.18 -17.85 32.54
CA GLU A 77 -22.41 -18.92 31.89
C GLU A 77 -23.35 -19.87 31.11
N MET A 78 -24.47 -20.26 31.72
CA MET A 78 -25.51 -21.03 31.04
C MET A 78 -26.10 -20.28 29.83
N ALA A 79 -26.45 -19.01 30.00
CA ALA A 79 -26.99 -18.18 28.91
C ALA A 79 -25.98 -17.96 27.77
N SER A 80 -24.68 -17.90 28.08
CA SER A 80 -23.61 -17.76 27.07
C SER A 80 -23.40 -19.03 26.26
N SER A 81 -23.58 -20.20 26.88
CA SER A 81 -23.49 -21.50 26.22
C SER A 81 -24.66 -21.74 25.25
N GLU A 82 -25.79 -21.07 25.47
CA GLU A 82 -26.97 -21.10 24.58
C GLU A 82 -26.98 -19.98 23.53
N ALA A 83 -26.01 -19.05 23.55
CA ALA A 83 -25.94 -17.97 22.58
C ALA A 83 -25.58 -18.51 21.19
N ALA A 84 -26.31 -18.07 20.16
CA ALA A 84 -26.14 -18.54 18.79
C ALA A 84 -24.79 -18.14 18.17
N ASP A 85 -24.27 -19.01 17.30
CA ASP A 85 -23.04 -18.76 16.56
C ASP A 85 -23.17 -17.57 15.60
N LEU A 86 -22.21 -16.66 15.67
CA LEU A 86 -22.07 -15.57 14.71
C LEU A 86 -21.30 -16.06 13.48
N LYS A 87 -21.95 -16.01 12.31
CA LYS A 87 -21.28 -16.32 11.05
C LYS A 87 -20.63 -15.06 10.51
N VAL A 88 -19.30 -15.07 10.47
CA VAL A 88 -18.50 -13.97 9.96
C VAL A 88 -18.00 -14.35 8.56
N GLU A 89 -18.50 -13.68 7.53
CA GLU A 89 -18.07 -13.86 6.15
C GLU A 89 -17.10 -12.74 5.75
N THR A 90 -15.95 -13.12 5.19
CA THR A 90 -14.98 -12.14 4.67
C THR A 90 -15.10 -12.08 3.15
N ILE A 91 -15.51 -10.94 2.63
CA ILE A 91 -15.58 -10.64 1.19
C ILE A 91 -14.39 -9.76 0.84
N SER A 92 -13.63 -10.10 -0.20
CA SER A 92 -12.53 -9.23 -0.66
C SER A 92 -13.05 -8.24 -1.69
N GLU A 93 -13.06 -6.95 -1.39
CA GLU A 93 -13.40 -5.89 -2.34
C GLU A 93 -12.14 -5.09 -2.73
N LYS A 94 -12.13 -4.51 -3.93
CA LYS A 94 -11.05 -3.66 -4.40
C LYS A 94 -11.48 -2.19 -4.35
N THR A 95 -11.04 -1.46 -3.33
CA THR A 95 -11.20 -0.01 -3.30
C THR A 95 -9.88 0.66 -3.69
N ALA A 96 -9.91 1.54 -4.71
CA ALA A 96 -8.75 2.30 -5.19
C ALA A 96 -7.51 1.46 -5.61
N GLY A 97 -7.72 0.22 -6.09
CA GLY A 97 -6.64 -0.67 -6.52
C GLY A 97 -5.96 -1.45 -5.38
N ILE A 98 -6.47 -1.33 -4.16
CA ILE A 98 -6.01 -2.02 -2.96
C ILE A 98 -7.06 -3.06 -2.59
N ASN A 99 -6.64 -4.30 -2.33
CA ASN A 99 -7.54 -5.33 -1.83
C ASN A 99 -7.88 -5.01 -0.36
N THR A 100 -9.10 -4.55 -0.12
CA THR A 100 -9.64 -4.29 1.21
C THR A 100 -10.67 -5.36 1.53
N PRO A 101 -10.44 -6.20 2.54
CA PRO A 101 -11.42 -7.19 2.94
C PRO A 101 -12.56 -6.52 3.69
N GLU A 102 -13.76 -6.66 3.16
CA GLU A 102 -15.02 -6.36 3.80
C GLU A 102 -15.42 -7.55 4.67
N ILE A 103 -15.81 -7.31 5.92
CA ILE A 103 -16.30 -8.36 6.81
C ILE A 103 -17.80 -8.16 6.97
N LYS A 104 -18.59 -9.10 6.48
CA LYS A 104 -20.03 -9.16 6.71
C LYS A 104 -20.31 -10.07 7.89
N VAL A 105 -21.11 -9.57 8.82
CA VAL A 105 -21.53 -10.30 10.02
C VAL A 105 -22.98 -10.68 9.80
N GLU A 106 -23.24 -11.97 9.61
CA GLU A 106 -24.59 -12.50 9.61
C GLU A 106 -24.92 -12.99 11.02
N ASN A 107 -25.89 -12.33 11.64
CA ASN A 107 -26.42 -12.76 12.93
C ASN A 107 -27.44 -13.88 12.66
N LEU A 108 -27.02 -15.13 12.87
CA LEU A 108 -27.93 -16.27 12.89
C LEU A 108 -28.73 -16.18 14.18
N GLY A 109 -29.85 -15.46 14.15
CA GLY A 109 -30.70 -15.23 15.31
C GLY A 109 -31.04 -16.54 16.02
N GLY A 110 -30.60 -16.67 17.28
CA GLY A 110 -30.89 -17.84 18.10
C GLY A 110 -32.38 -17.97 18.41
N THR A 111 -32.93 -19.17 18.19
CA THR A 111 -34.35 -19.55 18.34
C THR A 111 -34.90 -19.50 19.78
N LYS A 112 -34.12 -19.06 20.77
CA LYS A 112 -34.45 -19.12 22.22
C LYS A 112 -34.56 -17.76 22.93
N ASP A 113 -34.68 -16.64 22.21
CA ASP A 113 -34.86 -15.31 22.83
C ASP A 113 -36.10 -15.20 23.74
N ILE A 114 -37.06 -16.14 23.65
CA ILE A 114 -38.34 -16.13 24.35
C ILE A 114 -38.21 -16.48 25.85
N LEU A 115 -37.11 -17.13 26.28
CA LEU A 115 -36.91 -17.59 27.68
C LEU A 115 -35.91 -16.73 28.47
N MET A 116 -35.35 -15.67 27.90
CA MET A 116 -34.38 -14.80 28.58
C MET A 116 -35.08 -13.75 29.46
N ASN A 117 -34.56 -13.54 30.67
CA ASN A 117 -34.91 -12.39 31.50
C ASN A 117 -34.61 -11.07 30.75
N SER A 118 -35.37 -10.00 31.04
CA SER A 118 -35.25 -8.69 30.34
C SER A 118 -33.80 -8.18 30.26
N ASN A 119 -33.05 -8.29 31.36
CA ASN A 119 -31.66 -7.81 31.41
C ASN A 119 -30.67 -8.72 30.67
N LEU A 120 -30.96 -10.01 30.53
CA LEU A 120 -30.16 -10.94 29.71
C LEU A 120 -30.35 -10.66 28.21
N TYR A 121 -31.58 -10.34 27.80
CA TYR A 121 -31.88 -9.93 26.43
C TYR A 121 -31.19 -8.60 26.08
N ASP A 122 -31.27 -7.62 26.97
CA ASP A 122 -30.58 -6.33 26.79
C ASP A 122 -29.06 -6.50 26.76
N LEU A 123 -28.50 -7.39 27.59
CA LEU A 123 -27.08 -7.74 27.56
C LEU A 123 -26.68 -8.31 26.18
N LYS A 124 -27.40 -9.32 25.68
CA LYS A 124 -27.15 -9.92 24.37
C LYS A 124 -27.18 -8.87 23.24
N LYS A 125 -28.16 -7.97 23.27
CA LYS A 125 -28.29 -6.89 22.29
C LYS A 125 -27.14 -5.89 22.35
N VAL A 126 -26.70 -5.50 23.55
CA VAL A 126 -25.56 -4.59 23.74
C VAL A 126 -24.26 -5.24 23.27
N TYR A 127 -24.05 -6.53 23.56
CA TYR A 127 -22.86 -7.27 23.12
C TYR A 127 -22.85 -7.53 21.61
N SER A 128 -24.00 -7.80 20.98
CA SER A 128 -24.09 -7.90 19.51
C SER A 128 -23.67 -6.59 18.83
N LYS A 129 -24.17 -5.44 19.33
CA LYS A 129 -23.77 -4.12 18.82
C LYS A 129 -22.29 -3.83 19.07
N LEU A 130 -21.77 -4.22 20.24
CA LEU A 130 -20.35 -4.09 20.55
C LEU A 130 -19.49 -4.86 19.55
N LEU A 131 -19.87 -6.11 19.23
CA LEU A 131 -19.15 -6.93 18.27
C LEU A 131 -19.16 -6.31 16.87
N GLU A 132 -20.30 -5.78 16.41
CA GLU A 132 -20.38 -5.04 15.14
C GLU A 132 -19.43 -3.84 15.11
N GLU A 133 -19.36 -3.05 16.19
CA GLU A 133 -18.46 -1.90 16.29
C GLU A 133 -16.97 -2.31 16.36
N ILE A 134 -16.65 -3.43 17.01
CA ILE A 134 -15.30 -4.00 17.00
C ILE A 134 -14.91 -4.37 15.57
N ILE A 135 -15.79 -5.05 14.84
CA ILE A 135 -15.52 -5.51 13.47
C ILE A 135 -15.35 -4.31 12.53
N LYS A 136 -16.22 -3.30 12.61
CA LYS A 136 -16.07 -2.04 11.86
C LYS A 136 -14.74 -1.35 12.15
N THR A 137 -14.38 -1.23 13.44
CA THR A 137 -13.12 -0.60 13.84
C THR A 137 -11.92 -1.37 13.31
N TYR A 138 -11.95 -2.70 13.38
CA TYR A 138 -10.91 -3.57 12.84
C TYR A 138 -10.79 -3.45 11.32
N MET A 139 -11.90 -3.34 10.59
CA MET A 139 -11.88 -3.11 9.14
C MET A 139 -11.15 -1.81 8.78
N ILE A 140 -11.49 -0.70 9.45
CA ILE A 140 -10.83 0.59 9.22
C ILE A 140 -9.33 0.50 9.56
N GLU A 141 -8.98 -0.16 10.67
CA GLU A 141 -7.58 -0.35 11.05
C GLU A 141 -6.81 -1.17 10.00
N LYS A 142 -7.42 -2.23 9.49
CA LYS A 142 -6.83 -3.09 8.46
C LYS A 142 -6.61 -2.32 7.16
N GLU A 143 -7.57 -1.51 6.74
CA GLU A 143 -7.44 -0.63 5.57
C GLU A 143 -6.27 0.35 5.74
N VAL A 144 -6.13 0.99 6.90
CA VAL A 144 -4.98 1.86 7.19
C VAL A 144 -3.67 1.09 7.13
N ARG A 145 -3.62 -0.12 7.69
CA ARG A 145 -2.43 -0.98 7.69
C ARG A 145 -2.02 -1.36 6.26
N ASP A 146 -2.97 -1.67 5.39
CA ASP A 146 -2.67 -2.04 4.01
C ASP A 146 -2.26 -0.83 3.16
N LEU A 147 -2.87 0.34 3.38
CA LEU A 147 -2.40 1.61 2.81
C LEU A 147 -0.96 1.94 3.24
N LEU A 148 -0.62 1.73 4.51
CA LEU A 148 0.74 1.93 5.01
C LEU A 148 1.74 0.98 4.33
N LYS A 149 1.39 -0.29 4.15
CA LYS A 149 2.25 -1.23 3.39
C LYS A 149 2.47 -0.77 1.97
N GLU A 150 1.44 -0.26 1.29
CA GLU A 150 1.59 0.30 -0.05
C GLU A 150 2.48 1.55 -0.05
N LEU A 151 2.33 2.43 0.93
CA LEU A 151 3.20 3.60 1.10
C LEU A 151 4.67 3.20 1.25
N PHE A 152 4.99 2.18 2.05
CA PHE A 152 6.37 1.67 2.17
C PHE A 152 6.89 1.10 0.84
N LYS A 153 6.07 0.36 0.09
CA LYS A 153 6.44 -0.14 -1.24
C LYS A 153 6.70 1.01 -2.22
N LEU A 154 5.86 2.03 -2.21
CA LEU A 154 6.03 3.23 -3.02
C LEU A 154 7.34 3.96 -2.64
N ASN A 155 7.58 4.21 -1.35
CA ASN A 155 8.82 4.83 -0.87
C ASN A 155 10.06 4.07 -1.36
N ARG A 156 10.08 2.75 -1.20
CA ARG A 156 11.19 1.92 -1.66
C ARG A 156 11.38 2.06 -3.17
N ARG A 157 10.30 2.03 -3.96
CA ARG A 157 10.36 2.19 -5.42
C ARG A 157 10.84 3.58 -5.85
N THR A 158 10.39 4.62 -5.15
CA THR A 158 10.76 6.03 -5.43
C THR A 158 12.25 6.22 -5.15
N ASN A 159 12.72 5.74 -4.00
CA ASN A 159 14.14 5.80 -3.61
C ASN A 159 15.03 4.97 -4.54
N SER A 160 14.60 3.77 -4.94
CA SER A 160 15.36 2.97 -5.91
C SER A 160 15.52 3.68 -7.25
N ILE A 161 14.48 4.38 -7.73
CA ILE A 161 14.60 5.14 -8.98
C ILE A 161 15.53 6.33 -8.79
N GLU A 162 15.34 7.12 -7.73
CA GLU A 162 16.07 8.37 -7.48
C GLU A 162 17.55 8.15 -7.20
N TYR A 163 17.91 7.17 -6.39
CA TYR A 163 19.28 6.98 -5.90
C TYR A 163 20.04 5.82 -6.54
N THR A 164 19.37 4.95 -7.28
CA THR A 164 20.04 3.78 -7.91
C THR A 164 19.88 3.79 -9.42
N VAL A 165 18.65 3.82 -9.93
CA VAL A 165 18.40 3.66 -11.38
C VAL A 165 18.81 4.92 -12.14
N LEU A 166 18.39 6.12 -11.70
CA LEU A 166 18.69 7.36 -12.40
C LEU A 166 20.21 7.62 -12.47
N PRO A 167 20.97 7.52 -11.36
CA PRO A 167 22.42 7.73 -11.40
C PRO A 167 23.13 6.69 -12.29
N ALA A 168 22.69 5.42 -12.26
CA ALA A 168 23.24 4.38 -13.13
C ALA A 168 23.01 4.68 -14.62
N LEU A 169 21.80 5.10 -15.00
CA LEU A 169 21.48 5.47 -16.39
C LEU A 169 22.28 6.69 -16.85
N ILE A 170 22.44 7.71 -16.00
CA ILE A 170 23.25 8.90 -16.30
C ILE A 170 24.71 8.51 -16.50
N SER A 171 25.26 7.65 -15.63
CA SER A 171 26.63 7.14 -15.78
C SER A 171 26.81 6.39 -17.10
N THR A 172 25.86 5.53 -17.47
CA THR A 172 25.90 4.80 -18.76
C THR A 172 25.81 5.76 -19.95
N ALA A 173 24.95 6.78 -19.90
CA ALA A 173 24.83 7.78 -20.95
C ALA A 173 26.12 8.60 -21.13
N ASN A 174 26.78 8.96 -20.03
CA ASN A 174 28.06 9.67 -20.05
C ASN A 174 29.18 8.79 -20.63
N TYR A 175 29.24 7.53 -20.24
CA TYR A 175 30.18 6.56 -20.82
C TYR A 175 29.98 6.41 -22.33
N LEU A 176 28.74 6.17 -22.79
CA LEU A 176 28.42 6.04 -24.20
C LEU A 176 28.80 7.30 -25.00
N ARG A 177 28.54 8.49 -24.43
CA ARG A 177 28.90 9.76 -25.05
C ARG A 177 30.42 9.88 -25.20
N GLN A 178 31.17 9.61 -24.14
CA GLN A 178 32.63 9.68 -24.17
C GLN A 178 33.23 8.69 -25.18
N SER A 179 32.76 7.44 -25.19
CA SER A 179 33.25 6.44 -26.14
C SER A 179 32.91 6.78 -27.60
N LEU A 180 31.74 7.38 -27.86
CA LEU A 180 31.38 7.85 -29.21
C LEU A 180 32.25 9.04 -29.64
N ASP A 181 32.51 9.99 -28.75
CA ASP A 181 33.39 11.13 -29.02
C ASP A 181 34.83 10.65 -29.32
N ASP A 182 35.33 9.64 -28.59
CA ASP A 182 36.65 9.04 -28.84
C ASP A 182 36.72 8.30 -30.18
N LEU A 183 35.67 7.56 -30.56
CA LEU A 183 35.56 6.91 -31.88
C LEU A 183 35.54 7.94 -33.02
N GLU A 184 34.81 9.05 -32.86
CA GLU A 184 34.76 10.12 -33.84
C GLU A 184 36.12 10.82 -33.99
N ARG A 185 36.81 11.08 -32.88
CA ARG A 185 38.18 11.61 -32.91
C ARG A 185 39.14 10.67 -33.63
N GLY A 186 39.08 9.36 -33.34
CA GLY A 186 39.89 8.35 -34.03
C GLY A 186 39.66 8.34 -35.54
N ASN A 187 38.40 8.36 -35.97
CA ASN A 187 38.05 8.40 -37.40
C ASN A 187 38.56 9.67 -38.08
N ILE A 188 38.46 10.85 -37.44
CA ILE A 188 38.99 12.10 -37.99
C ILE A 188 40.50 12.03 -38.18
N VAL A 189 41.24 11.48 -37.22
CA VAL A 189 42.71 11.31 -37.31
C VAL A 189 43.07 10.37 -38.45
N SER A 190 42.40 9.22 -38.56
CA SER A 190 42.62 8.26 -39.65
C SER A 190 42.33 8.87 -41.03
N LEU A 191 41.25 9.62 -41.17
CA LEU A 191 40.92 10.32 -42.42
C LEU A 191 41.96 11.40 -42.77
N LYS A 192 42.48 12.13 -41.78
CA LYS A 192 43.58 13.09 -41.99
C LYS A 192 44.85 12.39 -42.47
N PHE A 193 45.21 11.26 -41.87
CA PHE A 193 46.39 10.49 -42.28
C PHE A 193 46.26 9.97 -43.71
N VAL A 194 45.12 9.37 -44.06
CA VAL A 194 44.85 8.89 -45.43
C VAL A 194 44.89 10.06 -46.43
N LYS A 195 44.30 11.20 -46.09
CA LYS A 195 44.36 12.39 -46.96
C LYS A 195 45.80 12.87 -47.19
N ASN A 196 46.63 12.90 -46.16
CA ASN A 196 48.04 13.30 -46.29
C ASN A 196 48.81 12.37 -47.23
N ASN A 197 48.65 11.05 -47.07
CA ASN A 197 49.29 10.07 -47.95
C ASN A 197 48.87 10.24 -49.42
N ILE A 198 47.57 10.48 -49.67
CA ILE A 198 47.07 10.72 -51.04
C ILE A 198 47.65 12.02 -51.63
N LEU A 199 47.87 13.06 -50.82
CA LEU A 199 48.48 14.30 -51.28
C LEU A 199 49.98 14.14 -51.57
N GLU A 200 50.69 13.32 -50.79
CA GLU A 200 52.09 12.98 -51.04
C GLU A 200 52.25 12.14 -52.33
N ASP A 201 51.35 11.18 -52.57
CA ASP A 201 51.36 10.36 -53.79
C ASP A 201 50.99 11.15 -55.06
N ASN A 202 50.07 12.12 -54.96
CA ASN A 202 49.70 13.00 -56.10
C ASN A 202 50.67 14.16 -56.33
N GLY A 203 51.62 14.39 -55.41
CA GLY A 203 52.64 15.43 -55.51
C GLY A 203 53.97 14.96 -56.11
N ARG A 204 54.02 13.72 -56.60
CA ARG A 204 55.11 13.11 -57.38
C ARG A 204 54.68 12.91 -58.83
#